data_AF-A0A8J1TH55-F1
#
_entry.id   AF-A0A8J1TH55-F1
#
_cell.length_a   1.000
_cell.length_b   1.000
_cell.length_c   1.000
_cell.angle_alpha   90.00
_cell.angle_beta   90.00
_cell.angle_gamma   90.00
#
_symmetry.space_group_name_H-M   'P 1'
#
loop_
_entity.id
_entity.type
_entity.pdbx_description
1 polymer ?
#
loop_
_entity_poly.entity_id
_entity_poly.type
_entity_poly.pdbx_seq_one_letter_code
_entity_poly.pdbx_strand_id
1 'polypeptide(L)'
;IPYLLFVALCAIPVFYLEAALGQFGSLSPLAMWKISPLFKGIGYSMVAVGFVANIYYNVIVAWVVYFLFASFTWTLPWSTCDNSWNTPQCSSIQVNTTSNKTVDYLLKTFTAYTIKQANFSVNVANGSALVNTTQRRVSPSEEYWRYISIYVFFKNTFISINNTEIRST
;
A
#
# COMPACT_ATOMS: atom_id res chain seq x y z
N ILE A 1 10.96 26.81 5.20
CA ILE A 1 10.88 28.19 4.64
C ILE A 1 10.06 28.25 3.35
N PRO A 2 10.39 27.52 2.24
CA PRO A 2 9.66 27.68 0.97
C PRO A 2 8.19 27.25 1.03
N TYR A 3 7.88 26.14 1.72
CA TYR A 3 6.50 25.66 1.89
C TYR A 3 5.57 26.72 2.52
N LEU A 4 6.01 27.35 3.61
CA LEU A 4 5.21 28.36 4.31
C LEU A 4 4.99 29.63 3.47
N LEU A 5 5.97 30.01 2.66
CA LEU A 5 5.86 31.16 1.74
C LEU A 5 4.77 30.94 0.68
N PHE A 6 4.76 29.78 0.01
CA PHE A 6 3.73 29.46 -0.98
C PHE A 6 2.34 29.29 -0.35
N VAL A 7 2.26 28.75 0.87
CA VAL A 7 0.99 28.68 1.60
C VAL A 7 0.46 30.09 1.88
N ALA A 8 1.30 30.99 2.41
CA ALA A 8 0.89 32.33 2.77
C ALA A 8 0.52 33.20 1.55
N LEU A 9 1.32 33.13 0.47
CA LEU A 9 1.16 34.01 -0.70
C LEU A 9 0.19 33.49 -1.75
N CYS A 10 -0.01 32.17 -1.87
CA CYS A 10 -0.83 31.59 -2.92
C CYS A 10 -2.03 30.82 -2.36
N ALA A 11 -1.82 29.88 -1.42
CA ALA A 11 -2.91 29.02 -0.95
C ALA A 11 -3.96 29.79 -0.15
N ILE A 12 -3.54 30.64 0.81
CA ILE A 12 -4.47 31.41 1.65
C ILE A 12 -5.31 32.38 0.80
N PRO A 13 -4.74 33.20 -0.11
CA PRO A 13 -5.53 34.11 -0.94
C PRO A 13 -6.50 33.39 -1.88
N VAL A 14 -6.11 32.26 -2.48
CA VAL A 14 -6.97 31.47 -3.36
C VAL A 14 -8.13 30.86 -2.59
N PHE A 15 -7.86 30.27 -1.42
CA PHE A 15 -8.89 29.71 -0.55
C PHE A 15 -9.87 30.80 -0.07
N TYR A 16 -9.36 31.97 0.29
CA TYR A 16 -10.20 33.10 0.69
C TYR A 16 -11.10 33.57 -0.47
N LEU A 17 -10.56 33.68 -1.69
CA LEU A 17 -11.34 34.05 -2.86
C LEU A 17 -12.43 33.01 -3.17
N GLU A 18 -12.10 31.72 -3.08
CA GLU A 18 -13.07 30.63 -3.27
C GLU A 18 -14.18 30.66 -2.21
N ALA A 19 -13.83 30.85 -0.94
CA ALA A 19 -14.77 30.96 0.17
C ALA A 19 -15.68 32.19 0.03
N ALA A 20 -15.11 33.36 -0.30
CA ALA A 20 -15.85 34.59 -0.54
C ALA A 20 -16.83 34.42 -1.72
N LEU A 21 -16.36 33.86 -2.84
CA LEU A 21 -17.21 33.55 -4.00
C LEU A 21 -18.34 32.56 -3.66
N GLY A 22 -18.06 31.53 -2.86
CA GLY A 22 -19.07 30.60 -2.37
C GLY A 22 -20.13 31.27 -1.49
N GLN A 23 -19.72 32.18 -0.60
CA GLN A 23 -20.61 32.92 0.29
C GLN A 23 -21.47 33.95 -0.46
N PHE A 24 -20.88 34.78 -1.32
CA PHE A 24 -21.61 35.79 -2.10
C PHE A 24 -22.47 35.17 -3.19
N GLY A 25 -22.01 34.07 -3.79
CA GLY A 25 -22.74 33.34 -4.80
C GLY A 25 -23.91 32.55 -4.23
N SER A 26 -23.81 32.00 -3.00
CA SER A 26 -24.81 31.09 -2.39
C SER A 26 -25.32 30.01 -3.35
N LEU A 27 -24.49 29.66 -4.33
CA LEU A 27 -24.79 28.86 -5.50
C LEU A 27 -23.64 27.88 -5.68
N SER A 28 -23.95 26.69 -6.18
CA SER A 28 -22.91 25.69 -6.49
C SER A 28 -21.92 26.23 -7.54
N PRO A 29 -20.67 25.74 -7.58
CA PRO A 29 -19.64 26.21 -8.52
C PRO A 29 -20.09 26.24 -10.00
N LEU A 30 -20.98 25.32 -10.40
CA LEU A 30 -21.57 25.28 -11.75
C LEU A 30 -22.47 26.48 -12.06
N ALA A 31 -23.18 27.01 -11.06
CA ALA A 31 -24.10 28.12 -11.22
C ALA A 31 -23.38 29.48 -11.08
N MET A 32 -22.30 29.54 -10.30
CA MET A 32 -21.49 30.73 -10.11
C MET A 32 -20.84 31.23 -11.41
N TRP A 33 -20.28 30.31 -12.21
CA TRP A 33 -19.64 30.66 -13.50
C TRP A 33 -20.63 30.96 -14.63
N LYS A 34 -21.94 31.10 -14.35
CA LYS A 34 -22.92 31.61 -15.32
C LYS A 34 -22.85 33.13 -15.50
N ILE A 35 -22.17 33.84 -14.60
CA ILE A 35 -22.00 35.31 -14.64
C ILE A 35 -21.12 35.75 -15.82
N SER A 36 -20.12 34.94 -16.21
CA SER A 36 -19.32 35.19 -17.40
C SER A 36 -19.15 33.89 -18.23
N PRO A 37 -19.60 33.86 -19.50
CA PRO A 37 -19.57 32.64 -20.31
C PRO A 37 -18.15 32.15 -20.64
N LEU A 38 -17.13 33.01 -20.48
CA LEU A 38 -15.73 32.69 -20.74
C LEU A 38 -15.15 31.64 -19.78
N PHE A 39 -15.63 31.59 -18.53
CA PHE A 39 -15.08 30.71 -17.48
C PHE A 39 -15.98 29.52 -17.14
N LYS A 40 -16.97 29.23 -17.99
CA LYS A 40 -17.94 28.15 -17.76
C LYS A 40 -17.29 26.77 -17.58
N GLY A 41 -16.15 26.53 -18.22
CA GLY A 41 -15.38 25.29 -18.08
C GLY A 41 -14.79 25.05 -16.68
N ILE A 42 -14.45 26.11 -15.94
CA ILE A 42 -13.84 26.00 -14.60
C ILE A 42 -14.80 25.33 -13.62
N GLY A 43 -16.08 25.69 -13.67
CA GLY A 43 -17.11 25.08 -12.83
C GLY A 43 -17.26 23.58 -13.07
N TYR A 44 -17.23 23.14 -14.34
CA TYR A 44 -17.31 21.71 -14.67
C TYR A 44 -16.06 20.96 -14.19
N SER A 45 -14.87 21.52 -14.39
CA SER A 45 -13.62 20.94 -13.90
C SER A 45 -13.61 20.80 -12.39
N MET A 46 -14.09 21.82 -11.66
CA MET A 46 -14.16 21.79 -10.19
C MET A 46 -15.05 20.67 -9.67
N VAL A 47 -16.22 20.46 -10.29
CA VAL A 47 -17.10 19.34 -9.93
C VAL A 47 -16.49 17.99 -10.31
N ALA A 48 -15.86 17.88 -11.49
CA ALA A 48 -15.23 16.64 -11.94
C ALA A 48 -14.08 16.22 -11.01
N VAL A 49 -13.19 17.15 -10.63
CA VAL A 49 -12.10 16.90 -9.68
C VAL A 49 -12.66 16.52 -8.31
N GLY A 50 -13.70 17.22 -7.84
CA GLY A 50 -14.39 16.87 -6.59
C GLY A 50 -14.98 15.46 -6.62
N PHE A 51 -15.59 15.05 -7.73
CA PHE A 51 -16.15 13.71 -7.88
C PHE A 51 -15.06 12.62 -7.85
N VAL A 52 -13.98 12.79 -8.62
CA VAL A 52 -12.84 11.86 -8.63
C VAL A 52 -12.19 11.78 -7.25
N ALA A 53 -11.99 12.92 -6.59
CA ALA A 53 -11.47 12.97 -5.22
C ALA A 53 -12.37 12.22 -4.25
N ASN A 54 -13.69 12.43 -4.29
CA ASN A 54 -14.63 11.72 -3.42
C ASN A 54 -14.56 10.20 -3.59
N ILE A 55 -14.49 9.69 -4.82
CA ILE A 55 -14.35 8.24 -5.07
C ILE A 55 -13.04 7.74 -4.45
N TYR A 56 -11.93 8.41 -4.73
CA TYR A 56 -10.60 8.03 -4.22
C TYR A 56 -10.53 8.08 -2.68
N TYR A 57 -11.09 9.12 -2.05
CA TYR A 57 -11.08 9.24 -0.59
C TYR A 57 -11.94 8.18 0.09
N ASN A 58 -13.11 7.85 -0.44
CA ASN A 58 -13.97 6.81 0.12
C ASN A 58 -13.27 5.42 0.09
N VAL A 59 -12.49 5.12 -0.96
CA VAL A 59 -11.67 3.90 -1.05
C VAL A 59 -10.66 3.83 0.11
N ILE A 60 -9.95 4.93 0.37
CA ILE A 60 -8.93 4.99 1.43
C ILE A 60 -9.59 4.84 2.81
N VAL A 61 -10.69 5.54 3.05
CA VAL A 61 -11.42 5.45 4.32
C VAL A 61 -11.88 4.01 4.56
N ALA A 62 -12.40 3.32 3.54
CA ALA A 62 -12.77 1.92 3.64
C ALA A 62 -11.59 1.02 4.02
N TRP A 63 -10.40 1.25 3.46
CA TRP A 63 -9.18 0.54 3.86
C TRP A 63 -8.81 0.82 5.31
N VAL A 64 -8.81 2.09 5.75
CA VAL A 64 -8.50 2.45 7.13
C VAL A 64 -9.44 1.76 8.11
N VAL A 65 -10.75 1.76 7.84
CA VAL A 65 -11.75 1.10 8.67
C VAL A 65 -11.54 -0.42 8.70
N TYR A 66 -11.24 -1.04 7.55
CA TYR A 66 -10.91 -2.46 7.48
C TYR A 66 -9.68 -2.83 8.34
N PHE A 67 -8.60 -2.06 8.20
CA PHE A 67 -7.39 -2.27 9.00
C PHE A 67 -7.61 -1.99 10.49
N LEU A 68 -8.46 -1.02 10.83
CA LEU A 68 -8.85 -0.72 12.20
C LEU A 68 -9.53 -1.93 12.84
N PHE A 69 -10.54 -2.50 12.18
CA PHE A 69 -11.22 -3.70 12.71
C PHE A 69 -10.32 -4.93 12.74
N ALA A 70 -9.49 -5.14 11.72
CA ALA A 70 -8.53 -6.24 11.70
C ALA A 70 -7.48 -6.14 12.82
N SER A 71 -7.20 -4.93 13.31
CA SER A 71 -6.26 -4.69 14.42
C SER A 71 -6.82 -5.06 15.80
N PHE A 72 -8.13 -5.27 15.96
CA PHE A 72 -8.72 -5.76 17.22
C PHE A 72 -8.53 -7.27 17.44
N THR A 73 -7.68 -7.93 16.65
CA THR A 73 -7.34 -9.35 16.78
C THR A 73 -6.05 -9.50 17.59
N TRP A 74 -5.98 -10.53 18.46
CA TRP A 74 -4.81 -10.84 19.29
C TRP A 74 -3.52 -11.07 18.49
N THR A 75 -3.64 -11.71 17.32
CA THR A 75 -2.53 -11.92 16.38
C THR A 75 -2.84 -11.20 15.08
N LEU A 76 -2.02 -10.20 14.74
CA LEU A 76 -2.23 -9.40 13.53
C LEU A 76 -1.85 -10.24 12.30
N PRO A 77 -2.69 -10.28 11.25
CA PRO A 77 -2.45 -11.17 10.11
C PRO A 77 -1.21 -10.76 9.28
N TRP A 78 -0.75 -9.52 9.43
CA TRP A 78 0.46 -8.98 8.81
C TRP A 78 1.68 -8.93 9.76
N SER A 79 1.65 -9.67 10.88
CA SER A 79 2.76 -9.72 11.83
C SER A 79 3.77 -10.83 11.53
N THR A 80 3.34 -11.93 10.92
CA THR A 80 4.15 -13.14 10.72
C THR A 80 4.34 -13.49 9.24
N CYS A 81 5.42 -14.22 8.96
CA CYS A 81 5.69 -14.77 7.62
C CYS A 81 5.05 -16.16 7.38
N ASP A 82 4.28 -16.70 8.33
CA ASP A 82 3.74 -18.07 8.28
C ASP A 82 2.35 -18.19 7.61
N ASN A 83 1.99 -17.26 6.75
CA ASN A 83 0.71 -17.25 6.06
C ASN A 83 0.81 -17.85 4.65
N SER A 84 -0.31 -18.37 4.13
CA SER A 84 -0.39 -19.02 2.81
C SER A 84 -0.10 -18.10 1.62
N TRP A 85 -0.17 -16.79 1.82
CA TRP A 85 0.09 -15.76 0.82
C TRP A 85 1.52 -15.21 0.84
N ASN A 86 2.37 -15.65 1.77
CA ASN A 86 3.72 -15.11 1.91
C ASN A 86 4.71 -15.81 0.96
N THR A 87 5.69 -15.04 0.46
CA THR A 87 6.76 -15.57 -0.38
C THR A 87 7.97 -16.01 0.46
N PRO A 88 8.89 -16.84 -0.07
CA PRO A 88 10.14 -17.17 0.62
C PRO A 88 11.07 -15.96 0.86
N GLN A 89 10.72 -14.77 0.37
CA GLN A 89 11.45 -13.52 0.59
C GLN A 89 10.90 -12.70 1.77
N CYS A 90 9.82 -13.18 2.42
CA CYS A 90 9.25 -12.55 3.60
C CYS A 90 10.23 -12.64 4.78
N SER A 91 10.48 -11.51 5.44
CA SER A 91 11.25 -11.45 6.68
C SER A 91 10.58 -10.48 7.64
N SER A 92 10.12 -10.96 8.80
CA SER A 92 9.85 -10.07 9.93
C SER A 92 11.17 -9.41 10.34
N ILE A 93 11.14 -8.09 10.57
CA ILE A 93 12.33 -7.33 10.94
C ILE A 93 12.76 -7.80 12.33
N GLN A 94 13.84 -8.58 12.37
CA GLN A 94 14.87 -8.77 13.40
C GLN A 94 15.46 -10.17 13.20
N VAL A 95 16.11 -10.40 12.05
CA VAL A 95 17.13 -11.45 12.03
C VAL A 95 18.39 -10.79 12.56
N ASN A 96 18.54 -10.76 13.90
CA ASN A 96 19.85 -10.78 14.52
C ASN A 96 20.49 -12.13 14.14
N THR A 97 20.93 -12.25 12.88
CA THR A 97 21.79 -13.36 12.50
C THR A 97 23.19 -13.03 12.98
N THR A 98 23.39 -13.19 14.29
CA THR A 98 24.62 -13.80 14.79
C THR A 98 24.60 -15.31 14.57
N SER A 99 23.61 -15.87 13.88
CA SER A 99 23.71 -17.20 13.30
C SER A 99 24.46 -17.08 11.97
N ASN A 100 25.71 -17.57 11.95
CA ASN A 100 26.47 -17.83 10.74
C ASN A 100 25.60 -18.66 9.78
N LYS A 101 24.87 -17.99 8.88
CA LYS A 101 23.94 -18.63 7.92
C LYS A 101 24.65 -19.67 7.06
N THR A 102 25.96 -19.55 6.93
CA THR A 102 26.85 -20.55 6.33
C THR A 102 26.65 -21.95 6.92
N VAL A 103 26.47 -22.09 8.23
CA VAL A 103 26.33 -23.41 8.89
C VAL A 103 24.95 -24.02 8.64
N ASP A 104 23.88 -23.23 8.59
CA ASP A 104 22.52 -23.74 8.37
C ASP A 104 22.30 -24.23 6.93
N TYR A 105 22.85 -23.51 5.94
CA TYR A 105 22.86 -23.97 4.54
C TYR A 105 23.77 -25.18 4.34
N LEU A 106 24.92 -25.24 5.03
CA LEU A 106 25.78 -26.42 5.01
C LEU A 106 25.09 -27.63 5.66
N LEU A 107 24.35 -27.47 6.77
CA LEU A 107 23.61 -28.57 7.40
C LEU A 107 22.43 -29.06 6.54
N LYS A 108 21.70 -28.15 5.88
CA LYS A 108 20.62 -28.52 4.94
C LYS A 108 21.13 -29.20 3.68
N THR A 109 22.30 -28.79 3.21
CA THR A 109 22.96 -29.52 2.13
C THR A 109 23.44 -30.87 2.69
N PHE A 110 24.07 -30.92 3.87
CA PHE A 110 24.59 -32.15 4.52
C PHE A 110 23.55 -33.24 4.71
N THR A 111 22.36 -32.85 5.13
CA THR A 111 21.25 -33.77 5.30
C THR A 111 20.62 -34.25 3.98
N ALA A 112 20.82 -33.53 2.87
CA ALA A 112 20.37 -33.95 1.54
C ALA A 112 21.33 -34.97 0.88
N TYR A 113 22.64 -34.96 1.21
CA TYR A 113 23.59 -35.96 0.69
C TYR A 113 23.74 -37.21 1.57
N THR A 114 23.34 -37.18 2.84
CA THR A 114 23.47 -38.34 3.75
C THR A 114 22.55 -39.52 3.44
N ILE A 115 21.60 -39.40 2.49
CA ILE A 115 20.81 -40.57 2.04
C ILE A 115 21.55 -41.40 0.97
N LYS A 116 22.71 -40.93 0.44
CA LYS A 116 23.31 -41.60 -0.72
C LYS A 116 24.75 -42.09 -0.64
N GLN A 117 25.56 -41.84 0.39
CA GLN A 117 26.82 -42.60 0.57
C GLN A 117 27.52 -42.31 1.90
N ALA A 118 28.27 -43.32 2.36
CA ALA A 118 28.89 -43.48 3.67
C ALA A 118 29.91 -42.41 4.09
N ASN A 119 30.15 -42.34 5.40
CA ASN A 119 31.23 -41.66 6.15
C ASN A 119 32.17 -40.75 5.34
N PHE A 120 31.92 -39.44 5.38
CA PHE A 120 32.77 -38.43 4.77
C PHE A 120 33.21 -37.40 5.82
N SER A 121 34.51 -37.40 6.14
CA SER A 121 35.14 -36.40 7.00
C SER A 121 35.66 -35.23 6.13
N VAL A 122 35.05 -34.05 6.27
CA VAL A 122 35.45 -32.83 5.53
C VAL A 122 36.47 -32.02 6.32
N ASN A 123 37.66 -31.82 5.74
CA ASN A 123 38.58 -30.76 6.15
C ASN A 123 38.18 -29.46 5.44
N VAL A 124 37.61 -28.52 6.18
CA VAL A 124 37.25 -27.20 5.66
C VAL A 124 38.50 -26.34 5.59
N ALA A 125 39.03 -26.12 4.39
CA ALA A 125 40.00 -25.07 4.14
C ALA A 125 39.30 -23.70 4.22
N ASN A 126 39.93 -22.73 4.88
CA ASN A 126 39.44 -21.35 5.09
C ASN A 126 39.25 -20.59 3.76
N GLY A 127 38.21 -20.92 3.01
CA GLY A 127 37.72 -20.16 1.86
C GLY A 127 36.34 -19.64 2.16
N SER A 128 36.23 -18.37 2.57
CA SER A 128 34.95 -17.69 2.72
C SER A 128 34.35 -17.39 1.35
N ALA A 129 33.49 -18.29 0.86
CA ALA A 129 32.60 -17.94 -0.24
C ALA A 129 31.68 -16.81 0.23
N LEU A 130 31.95 -15.59 -0.23
CA LEU A 130 31.04 -14.46 -0.09
C LEU A 130 29.79 -14.76 -0.92
N VAL A 131 28.82 -15.44 -0.32
CA VAL A 131 27.48 -15.58 -0.89
C VAL A 131 26.87 -14.18 -0.91
N ASN A 132 26.92 -13.53 -2.07
CA ASN A 132 26.31 -12.23 -2.29
C ASN A 132 24.79 -12.40 -2.45
N THR A 133 24.11 -12.75 -1.35
CA THR A 133 22.64 -12.72 -1.28
C THR A 133 22.19 -11.32 -0.92
N THR A 134 22.22 -10.40 -1.89
CA THR A 134 21.36 -9.21 -1.85
C THR A 134 19.92 -9.61 -2.22
N GLN A 135 19.36 -10.60 -1.52
CA GLN A 135 17.94 -10.89 -1.62
C GLN A 135 17.19 -9.73 -0.99
N ARG A 136 16.41 -9.02 -1.83
CA ARG A 136 15.54 -7.93 -1.41
C ARG A 136 14.44 -8.51 -0.52
N ARG A 137 14.68 -8.48 0.80
CA ARG A 137 13.71 -8.94 1.79
C ARG A 137 12.50 -8.00 1.80
N VAL A 138 11.31 -8.58 1.92
CA VAL A 138 10.04 -7.86 1.95
C VAL A 138 9.40 -8.07 3.32
N SER A 139 8.78 -7.04 3.89
CA SER A 139 8.11 -7.17 5.18
C SER A 139 6.77 -7.91 5.03
N PRO A 140 6.32 -8.64 6.08
CA PRO A 140 5.01 -9.30 6.05
C PRO A 140 3.84 -8.33 5.78
N SER A 141 3.97 -7.07 6.23
CA SER A 141 2.99 -6.01 5.98
C SER A 141 2.95 -5.54 4.54
N GLU A 142 4.08 -5.51 3.84
CA GLU A 142 4.15 -5.16 2.43
C GLU A 142 3.54 -6.26 1.56
N GLU A 143 3.76 -7.54 1.90
CA GLU A 143 3.12 -8.66 1.20
C GLU A 143 1.61 -8.71 1.44
N TYR A 144 1.18 -8.48 2.69
CA TYR A 144 -0.24 -8.39 3.01
C TYR A 144 -0.95 -7.30 2.22
N TRP A 145 -0.33 -6.12 2.11
CA TRP A 145 -0.86 -5.01 1.32
C TRP A 145 -0.98 -5.38 -0.17
N ARG A 146 0.07 -5.97 -0.75
CA ARG A 146 0.13 -6.31 -2.17
C ARG A 146 -0.82 -7.43 -2.58
N TYR A 147 -0.88 -8.51 -1.81
CA TYR A 147 -1.59 -9.73 -2.23
C TYR A 147 -3.00 -9.87 -1.68
N ILE A 148 -3.30 -9.25 -0.54
CA ILE A 148 -4.61 -9.39 0.10
C ILE A 148 -5.40 -8.10 0.03
N SER A 149 -4.87 -7.00 0.57
CA SER A 149 -5.67 -5.78 0.77
C SER A 149 -6.15 -5.18 -0.55
N ILE A 150 -5.25 -5.07 -1.53
CA ILE A 150 -5.60 -4.60 -2.88
C ILE A 150 -6.56 -5.59 -3.57
N TYR A 151 -6.28 -6.89 -3.51
CA TYR A 151 -7.08 -7.91 -4.17
C TYR A 151 -8.52 -7.99 -3.65
N VAL A 152 -8.70 -8.01 -2.33
CA VAL A 152 -10.02 -8.05 -1.68
C VAL A 152 -10.85 -6.82 -2.06
N PHE A 153 -10.23 -5.64 -2.10
CA PHE A 153 -10.93 -4.41 -2.45
C PHE A 153 -11.39 -4.39 -3.91
N PHE A 154 -10.52 -4.73 -4.86
CA PHE A 154 -10.90 -4.78 -6.27
C PHE A 154 -11.95 -5.85 -6.54
N LYS A 155 -11.82 -7.04 -5.93
CA LYS A 155 -12.80 -8.12 -6.07
C LYS A 155 -14.17 -7.71 -5.53
N ASN A 156 -14.24 -7.16 -4.32
CA ASN A 156 -15.52 -6.79 -3.70
C ASN A 156 -16.14 -5.54 -4.35
N THR A 157 -15.33 -4.59 -4.82
CA THR A 157 -15.83 -3.39 -5.51
C THR A 157 -16.40 -3.75 -6.89
N PHE A 158 -15.72 -4.58 -7.69
CA PHE A 158 -16.24 -5.04 -8.98
C PHE A 158 -17.48 -5.92 -8.84
N ILE A 159 -17.54 -6.80 -7.84
CA ILE A 159 -18.74 -7.61 -7.55
C ILE A 159 -19.91 -6.72 -7.11
N SER A 160 -19.65 -5.69 -6.30
CA SER A 160 -20.67 -4.73 -5.87
C SER A 160 -21.24 -3.94 -7.06
N ILE A 161 -20.39 -3.47 -7.98
CA ILE A 161 -20.81 -2.74 -9.19
C ILE A 161 -21.69 -3.63 -10.07
N ASN A 162 -21.28 -4.89 -10.34
CA ASN A 162 -22.08 -5.84 -11.11
C ASN A 162 -23.45 -6.12 -10.45
N ASN A 163 -23.50 -6.25 -9.13
CA ASN A 163 -24.77 -6.49 -8.42
C ASN A 163 -25.68 -5.25 -8.36
N THR A 164 -25.11 -4.03 -8.36
CA THR A 164 -25.93 -2.81 -8.47
C THR A 164 -26.50 -2.63 -9.86
N GLU A 165 -25.78 -2.99 -10.92
CA GLU A 165 -26.25 -2.91 -12.31
C GLU A 165 -27.40 -3.91 -12.57
N ILE A 166 -27.31 -5.14 -12.02
CA ILE A 166 -28.37 -6.16 -12.09
C ILE A 166 -29.64 -5.76 -11.32
N ARG A 167 -29.53 -4.93 -10.27
CA ARG A 167 -30.68 -4.48 -9.47
C ARG A 167 -31.33 -3.19 -10.00
N SER A 168 -30.73 -2.55 -11.01
CA SER A 168 -31.27 -1.35 -11.68
C SER A 168 -31.91 -1.62 -13.05
N THR A 169 -32.02 -2.89 -13.45
CA THR A 169 -32.75 -3.39 -14.63
C THR A 169 -33.91 -4.28 -14.19
#